data_AF-A0A175YET5-F1
#
_entry.id   AF-A0A175YET5-F1
#
_cell.length_a   1.000
_cell.length_b   1.000
_cell.length_c   1.000
_cell.angle_alpha   90.00
_cell.angle_beta   90.00
_cell.angle_gamma   90.00
#
_symmetry.space_group_name_H-M   'P 1'
#
loop_
_entity.id
_entity.type
_entity.pdbx_description
1 polymer ?
#
loop_
_entity_poly.entity_id
_entity_poly.type
_entity_poly.pdbx_seq_one_letter_code
_entity_poly.pdbx_strand_id
1 'polypeptide(L)' 'MVHVVKGFANSPKNGVFLNSCFAHCQSERQDTWFSDNSPLIGNKGIALAVGDWYFDRAGCKAIDCAYPCDKTCHNLVFR' A
#
# COMPACT_ATOMS: atom_id res chain seq x y z
N MET A 1 7.10 -7.32 -10.51
CA MET A 1 6.17 -6.20 -10.22
C MET A 1 6.89 -4.87 -10.00
N VAL A 2 7.76 -4.74 -8.98
CA VAL A 2 8.39 -3.45 -8.60
C VAL A 2 9.12 -2.73 -9.74
N HIS A 3 9.91 -3.44 -10.56
CA HIS A 3 10.63 -2.80 -11.68
C HIS A 3 9.69 -2.21 -12.74
N VAL A 4 8.49 -2.78 -12.93
CA VAL A 4 7.52 -2.35 -13.96
C VAL A 4 6.91 -0.99 -13.60
N VAL A 5 6.73 -0.72 -12.30
CA VAL A 5 6.16 0.56 -11.83
C VAL A 5 7.19 1.67 -11.70
N LYS A 6 8.49 1.40 -11.90
CA LYS A 6 9.56 2.38 -11.68
C LYS A 6 9.39 3.65 -12.52
N GLY A 7 9.06 3.50 -13.80
CA GLY A 7 8.79 4.64 -14.69
C GLY A 7 7.62 5.48 -14.21
N PHE A 8 6.52 4.84 -13.80
CA PHE A 8 5.35 5.52 -13.22
C PHE A 8 5.68 6.22 -11.89
N ALA A 9 6.50 5.58 -11.04
CA ALA A 9 6.89 6.11 -9.75
C ALA A 9 7.81 7.33 -9.83
N ASN A 10 8.53 7.55 -10.94
CA ASN A 10 9.45 8.67 -11.09
C ASN A 10 8.75 10.05 -11.15
N SER A 11 7.46 10.09 -11.52
CA SER A 11 6.71 11.35 -11.51
C SER A 11 6.44 11.79 -10.06
N PRO A 12 6.74 13.05 -9.69
CA PRO A 12 6.47 13.56 -8.34
C PRO A 12 4.97 13.64 -8.03
N LYS A 13 4.11 13.68 -9.06
CA LYS A 13 2.65 13.74 -8.91
C LYS A 13 2.01 12.38 -8.64
N ASN A 14 2.71 11.27 -8.90
CA ASN A 14 2.13 9.94 -8.78
C ASN A 14 2.26 9.39 -7.36
N GLY A 15 1.30 8.58 -6.91
CA GLY A 15 1.34 7.83 -5.67
C GLY A 15 1.62 6.35 -5.93
N VAL A 16 2.44 5.71 -5.10
CA VAL A 16 2.70 4.26 -5.12
C VAL A 16 2.72 3.75 -3.69
N PHE A 17 1.80 2.81 -3.39
CA PHE A 17 1.79 2.02 -2.17
C PHE A 17 1.78 0.55 -2.57
N LEU A 18 2.90 -0.15 -2.34
CA LEU A 18 3.08 -1.56 -2.68
C LEU A 18 3.59 -2.29 -1.45
N ASN A 19 2.68 -2.93 -0.71
CA ASN A 19 3.04 -3.72 0.45
C ASN A 19 3.25 -5.19 0.10
N SER A 20 4.00 -5.92 0.92
CA SER A 20 4.28 -7.33 0.72
C SER A 20 3.07 -8.20 1.09
N CYS A 21 2.02 -8.21 0.26
CA CYS A 21 0.74 -8.82 0.63
C CYS A 21 0.14 -9.68 -0.50
N PHE A 22 -0.34 -10.88 -0.16
CA PHE A 22 -1.14 -11.70 -1.06
C PHE A 22 -2.62 -11.32 -0.91
N ALA A 23 -3.03 -10.21 -1.53
CA ALA A 23 -4.41 -9.72 -1.47
C ALA A 23 -4.85 -9.09 -2.80
N HIS A 24 -6.17 -8.98 -2.97
CA HIS A 24 -6.81 -8.33 -4.12
C HIS A 24 -7.92 -7.38 -3.61
N CYS A 25 -8.26 -6.35 -4.40
CA CYS A 25 -9.29 -5.36 -4.05
C CYS A 25 -9.08 -4.68 -2.68
N GLN A 26 -7.84 -4.34 -2.30
CA GLN A 26 -7.56 -3.75 -0.97
C GLN A 26 -8.34 -2.45 -0.70
N SER A 27 -8.67 -1.67 -1.73
CA SER A 27 -9.49 -0.45 -1.60
C SER A 27 -10.97 -0.71 -1.35
N GLU A 28 -11.48 -1.89 -1.71
CA GLU A 28 -12.90 -2.25 -1.53
C GLU A 28 -13.16 -2.83 -0.14
N ARG A 29 -12.12 -3.39 0.50
CA ARG A 29 -12.20 -3.99 1.83
C ARG A 29 -12.09 -2.96 2.94
N GLN A 30 -13.22 -2.36 3.33
CA GLN A 30 -13.25 -1.27 4.33
C GLN A 30 -12.65 -1.66 5.69
N ASP A 31 -12.76 -2.93 6.08
CA ASP A 31 -12.21 -3.52 7.31
C ASP A 31 -10.67 -3.50 7.37
N THR A 32 -10.00 -3.40 6.22
CA THR A 32 -8.54 -3.36 6.09
C THR A 32 -8.02 -2.12 5.36
N TRP A 33 -8.89 -1.38 4.67
CA TRP A 33 -8.55 -0.14 3.98
C TRP A 33 -8.31 1.02 4.95
N PHE A 34 -9.28 1.30 5.83
CA PHE A 34 -9.22 2.40 6.79
C PHE A 34 -9.69 1.94 8.17
N SER A 35 -8.85 1.12 8.79
CA SER A 35 -9.07 0.46 10.07
C SER A 35 -7.79 0.54 10.92
N ASP A 36 -7.91 0.42 12.23
CA ASP A 36 -6.76 0.35 13.14
C ASP A 36 -5.84 -0.85 12.82
N ASN A 37 -6.39 -1.88 12.17
CA ASN A 37 -5.66 -3.08 11.74
C ASN A 37 -5.32 -3.08 10.24
N SER A 38 -5.30 -1.91 9.59
CA SER A 38 -4.90 -1.78 8.18
C SER A 38 -3.44 -2.20 7.96
N PRO A 39 -3.09 -2.76 6.78
CA PRO A 39 -1.69 -3.00 6.42
C PRO A 39 -0.88 -1.71 6.41
N LEU A 40 0.36 -1.80 6.90
CA LEU A 40 1.26 -0.68 7.17
C LEU A 40 2.56 -0.84 6.38
N ILE A 41 3.05 0.27 5.81
CA ILE A 41 4.46 0.41 5.40
C ILE A 41 5.06 1.55 6.22
N GLY A 42 6.14 1.30 6.94
CA GLY A 42 6.80 2.33 7.77
C GLY A 42 5.85 2.97 8.79
N ASN A 43 5.00 2.16 9.44
CA ASN A 43 3.96 2.58 10.37
C ASN A 43 2.86 3.49 9.77
N LYS A 44 2.71 3.52 8.44
CA LYS A 44 1.66 4.28 7.76
C LYS A 44 0.67 3.34 7.07
N GLY A 45 -0.60 3.44 7.43
CA GLY A 45 -1.68 2.65 6.83
C GLY A 45 -2.02 3.08 5.41
N ILE A 46 -2.55 2.13 4.63
CA ILE A 46 -2.85 2.32 3.20
C ILE A 46 -3.75 3.53 2.92
N ALA A 47 -4.89 3.68 3.60
CA ALA A 47 -5.79 4.81 3.37
C ALA A 47 -5.17 6.16 3.75
N LEU A 48 -4.35 6.22 4.80
CA LEU A 48 -3.63 7.44 5.18
C LEU A 48 -2.56 7.79 4.15
N ALA A 49 -1.81 6.81 3.66
CA ALA A 49 -0.79 7.01 2.63
C ALA A 49 -1.41 7.51 1.31
N VAL A 50 -2.54 6.92 0.89
CA VAL A 50 -3.28 7.34 -0.30
C VAL A 50 -3.93 8.71 -0.09
N GLY A 51 -4.55 8.95 1.06
CA GLY A 51 -5.18 10.23 1.38
C GLY A 51 -4.16 11.38 1.40
N ASP A 52 -2.99 11.19 2.00
CA ASP A 52 -1.96 12.22 2.03
C ASP A 52 -1.43 12.56 0.64
N TRP A 53 -1.31 11.56 -0.24
CA TRP A 53 -0.98 11.79 -1.64
C TRP A 53 -2.11 12.53 -2.38
N TYR A 54 -3.36 12.08 -2.22
CA TYR A 54 -4.51 12.65 -2.93
C TYR A 54 -4.78 14.11 -2.58
N PHE A 55 -4.60 14.48 -1.30
CA PHE A 55 -4.81 15.84 -0.81
C PHE A 55 -3.53 16.70 -0.79
N ASP A 56 -2.47 16.27 -1.49
CA ASP A 56 -1.18 16.97 -1.56
C ASP A 56 -0.56 17.28 -0.17
N ARG A 57 -0.84 16.47 0.86
CA ARG A 57 -0.27 16.62 2.20
C ARG A 57 1.14 16.03 2.29
N ALA A 58 1.39 14.93 1.58
CA ALA A 58 2.71 14.31 1.46
C ALA A 58 2.78 13.40 0.24
N GLY A 59 3.99 13.20 -0.31
CA GLY A 59 4.20 12.20 -1.36
C GLY A 59 3.96 10.77 -0.86
N CYS A 60 3.64 9.86 -1.78
CA CYS A 60 3.49 8.43 -1.48
C CYS A 60 4.35 7.62 -2.46
N LYS A 61 5.51 7.12 -2.00
CA LYS A 61 6.41 6.22 -2.73
C LYS A 61 6.80 5.05 -1.82
N ALA A 62 5.78 4.45 -1.21
CA ALA A 62 5.93 3.37 -0.25
C ALA A 62 6.00 2.03 -1.00
N ILE A 63 7.18 1.44 -1.05
CA ILE A 63 7.40 0.10 -1.60
C ILE A 63 8.06 -0.70 -0.49
N ASP A 64 7.42 -1.80 -0.12
CA ASP A 64 7.85 -2.68 0.95
C ASP A 64 8.92 -3.69 0.49
N CYS A 65 9.36 -4.55 1.40
CA CYS A 65 10.28 -5.64 1.10
C CYS A 65 9.67 -6.73 0.19
N ALA A 66 10.53 -7.65 -0.27
CA ALA A 66 10.08 -8.78 -1.06
C ALA A 66 9.14 -9.70 -0.24
N TYR A 67 8.06 -10.15 -0.88
CA TYR A 67 7.09 -11.04 -0.26
C TYR A 67 7.72 -12.38 0.17
N PRO A 68 7.30 -12.96 1.33
CA PRO A 68 6.33 -12.46 2.32
C PRO A 68 7.00 -11.84 3.57
N CYS A 69 7.01 -10.51 3.70
CA CYS A 69 7.58 -9.82 4.85
C CYS A 69 6.60 -8.95 5.65
N ASP A 70 5.52 -8.46 5.03
CA ASP A 70 4.53 -7.60 5.71
C ASP A 70 3.71 -8.42 6.72
N LYS A 71 4.00 -8.21 8.01
CA LYS A 71 3.29 -8.87 9.12
C LYS A 71 1.92 -8.26 9.43
N THR A 72 1.61 -7.11 8.84
CA THR A 72 0.34 -6.38 9.01
C THR A 72 -0.64 -6.66 7.86
N CYS A 73 -0.20 -7.40 6.83
CA CYS A 73 -1.02 -7.81 5.71
C CYS A 73 -2.09 -8.86 6.10
N HIS A 74 -3.28 -8.72 5.51
CA HIS A 74 -4.36 -9.70 5.56
C HIS A 74 -4.38 -10.53 4.27
N ASN A 75 -3.61 -11.64 4.25
CA ASN A 75 -3.49 -12.48 3.06
C ASN A 75 -4.80 -13.23 2.74
N LEU A 76 -5.23 -13.19 1.48
CA LEU A 76 -6.45 -13.85 0.98
C LEU A 76 -6.17 -15.29 0.57
N VAL A 77 -5.90 -16.14 1.56
CA VAL A 77 -5.68 -17.58 1.34
C VAL A 77 -7.00 -18.30 1.60
N PHE A 78 -7.70 -18.67 0.51
CA PHE A 78 -8.91 -19.49 0.59
C PHE A 78 -8.52 -20.97 0.77
N ARG A 79 -9.18 -21.66 1.69
CA ARG A 79 -9.03 -23.10 1.93
C ARG A 79 -10.23 -23.86 1.39
#